data_AF-A0A5P2W3X7-F1
#
_entry.id   AF-A0A5P2W3X7-F1
#
_cell.length_a   1.000
_cell.length_b   1.000
_cell.length_c   1.000
_cell.angle_alpha   90.00
_cell.angle_beta   90.00
_cell.angle_gamma   90.00
#
_symmetry.space_group_name_H-M   'P 1'
#
loop_
_entity.id
_entity.type
_entity.pdbx_description
1 polymer ?
#
loop_
_entity_poly.entity_id
_entity_poly.type
_entity_poly.pdbx_seq_one_letter_code
_entity_poly.pdbx_strand_id
1 'polypeptide(L)'
;MTSPHEIDPHEIDGVDPRAAGDPRNVYPSDERFYGSDRPVNPLIPEDRPRGGRRPPAPMKHRGTWGTVALIACIILLILVGIALFP
;
A
#
# COMPACT_ATOMS: atom_id res chain seq x y z
N MET A 1 -4.25 -42.80 0.55
CA MET A 1 -5.18 -41.91 -0.17
C MET A 1 -4.77 -40.49 0.17
N THR A 2 -3.91 -39.90 -0.66
CA THR A 2 -3.46 -38.50 -0.53
C THR A 2 -4.08 -37.75 -1.71
N SER A 3 -4.68 -36.60 -1.45
CA SER A 3 -5.52 -35.88 -2.41
C SER A 3 -4.67 -35.31 -3.56
N PRO A 4 -5.07 -35.40 -4.84
CA PRO A 4 -4.24 -34.96 -5.98
C PRO A 4 -4.08 -33.44 -6.12
N HIS A 5 -4.57 -32.65 -5.17
CA HIS A 5 -4.62 -31.18 -5.21
C HIS A 5 -3.73 -30.49 -4.17
N GLU A 6 -2.84 -31.22 -3.50
CA GLU A 6 -1.88 -30.69 -2.52
C GLU A 6 -0.48 -30.59 -3.13
N ILE A 7 -0.40 -30.08 -4.37
CA ILE A 7 0.88 -29.67 -4.96
C ILE A 7 0.89 -28.15 -4.80
N ASP A 8 1.67 -27.66 -3.84
CA ASP A 8 1.91 -26.23 -3.72
C ASP A 8 2.56 -25.77 -5.03
N PRO A 9 1.98 -24.79 -5.77
CA PRO A 9 2.59 -24.30 -7.00
C PRO A 9 4.00 -23.71 -6.79
N HIS A 10 4.44 -23.50 -5.55
CA HIS A 10 5.81 -23.11 -5.21
C HIS A 10 6.76 -24.30 -4.96
N GLU A 11 6.25 -25.53 -4.96
CA GLU A 11 7.03 -26.76 -4.83
C GLU A 11 7.51 -27.22 -6.21
N ILE A 12 8.71 -26.78 -6.58
CA ILE A 12 9.38 -27.27 -7.79
C ILE A 12 9.87 -28.69 -7.49
N ASP A 13 9.37 -29.68 -8.23
CA ASP A 13 9.82 -31.08 -8.20
C ASP A 13 9.85 -31.75 -6.80
N GLY A 14 8.93 -31.37 -5.91
CA GLY A 14 8.84 -31.96 -4.57
C GLY A 14 9.95 -31.54 -3.61
N VAL A 15 10.65 -30.43 -3.89
CA VAL A 15 11.70 -29.85 -3.05
C VAL A 15 11.23 -28.50 -2.54
N ASP A 16 11.04 -28.37 -1.23
CA ASP A 16 10.78 -27.09 -0.59
C ASP A 16 12.11 -26.31 -0.44
N PRO A 17 12.29 -25.15 -1.11
CA PRO A 17 13.51 -24.34 -0.98
C PRO A 17 13.74 -23.78 0.43
N ARG A 18 12.72 -23.78 1.30
CA ARG A 18 12.82 -23.33 2.71
C ARG A 18 13.13 -24.47 3.67
N ALA A 19 13.06 -25.73 3.22
CA ALA A 19 13.41 -26.88 4.02
C ALA A 19 14.93 -26.97 4.14
N ALA A 20 15.50 -26.35 5.18
CA ALA A 20 16.94 -26.34 5.46
C ALA A 20 17.55 -27.74 5.68
N GLY A 21 16.71 -28.76 5.91
CA GLY A 21 17.13 -30.15 6.11
C GLY A 21 17.07 -31.05 4.86
N ASP A 22 16.57 -30.56 3.72
CA ASP A 22 16.50 -31.38 2.50
C ASP A 22 17.87 -31.36 1.78
N PRO A 23 18.53 -32.53 1.58
CA PRO A 23 19.79 -32.60 0.85
C PRO A 23 19.70 -32.20 -0.63
N ARG A 24 18.48 -32.14 -1.19
CA ARG A 24 18.22 -31.67 -2.56
C ARG A 24 18.10 -30.15 -2.64
N ASN A 25 18.00 -29.46 -1.51
CA ASN A 25 17.89 -28.01 -1.48
C ASN A 25 19.25 -27.37 -1.84
N VAL A 26 19.27 -26.63 -2.96
CA VAL A 26 20.45 -25.92 -3.46
C VAL A 26 20.71 -24.62 -2.67
N TYR A 27 19.70 -24.12 -1.95
CA TYR A 27 19.79 -22.89 -1.18
C TYR A 27 19.86 -23.21 0.32
N PRO A 28 21.04 -23.12 0.94
CA PRO A 28 21.21 -23.49 2.36
C PRO A 28 20.58 -22.49 3.34
N SER A 29 20.08 -21.34 2.85
CA SER A 29 19.36 -20.37 3.67
C SER A 29 18.39 -19.54 2.83
N ASP A 30 17.38 -18.97 3.49
CA ASP A 30 16.41 -18.07 2.89
C ASP A 30 17.10 -16.86 2.24
N GLU A 31 18.18 -16.32 2.83
CA GLU A 31 18.92 -15.20 2.25
C GLU A 31 19.57 -15.58 0.90
N ARG A 32 20.03 -16.83 0.75
CA ARG A 32 20.57 -17.33 -0.51
C ARG A 32 19.47 -17.50 -1.55
N PHE A 33 18.32 -18.02 -1.16
CA PHE A 33 17.15 -18.16 -2.04
C PHE A 33 16.62 -16.80 -2.51
N TYR A 34 16.38 -15.87 -1.59
CA TYR A 34 15.87 -14.53 -1.93
C TYR A 34 16.92 -13.63 -2.61
N GLY A 35 18.20 -13.98 -2.51
CA GLY A 35 19.31 -13.22 -3.08
C GLY A 35 19.84 -13.74 -4.42
N SER A 36 19.53 -14.98 -4.82
CA SER A 36 20.09 -15.62 -6.01
C SER A 36 19.74 -14.89 -7.31
N ASP A 37 18.49 -14.44 -7.41
CA ASP A 37 17.97 -13.76 -8.61
C ASP A 37 18.04 -12.24 -8.51
N ARG A 38 18.59 -11.71 -7.41
CA ARG A 38 18.74 -10.26 -7.25
C ARG A 38 19.99 -9.77 -7.99
N PRO A 39 19.88 -8.70 -8.77
CA PRO A 39 21.05 -8.06 -9.35
C PRO A 39 21.95 -7.50 -8.24
N VAL A 40 23.25 -7.41 -8.52
CA VAL A 40 24.27 -6.88 -7.58
C VAL A 40 23.90 -5.50 -7.02
N ASN A 41 23.15 -4.69 -7.79
CA ASN A 41 22.58 -3.43 -7.37
C ASN A 41 21.04 -3.50 -7.40
N PRO A 42 20.40 -4.00 -6.32
CA PRO A 42 18.94 -4.15 -6.29
C PRO A 42 18.19 -2.82 -6.12
N LEU A 43 18.89 -1.78 -5.67
CA LEU A 43 18.31 -0.46 -5.42
C LEU A 43 18.36 0.36 -6.71
N ILE A 44 17.20 0.54 -7.33
CA ILE A 44 17.03 1.50 -8.43
C ILE A 44 16.61 2.87 -7.88
N PRO A 45 16.95 4.00 -8.54
CA PRO A 45 16.50 5.34 -8.11
C PRO A 45 14.97 5.46 -7.94
N GLU A 46 14.22 4.66 -8.69
CA GLU A 46 12.76 4.54 -8.65
C GLU A 46 12.24 3.82 -7.41
N ASP A 47 13.10 3.07 -6.70
CA ASP A 47 12.83 2.36 -5.44
C ASP A 47 12.88 3.30 -4.23
N ARG A 48 12.78 4.61 -4.49
CA ARG A 48 12.52 5.61 -3.45
C ARG A 48 11.25 5.22 -2.68
N PRO A 49 11.18 5.47 -1.36
CA PRO A 49 10.01 5.15 -0.56
C PRO A 49 8.76 5.69 -1.26
N ARG A 50 7.79 4.82 -1.55
CA ARG A 50 6.48 5.19 -2.11
C ARG A 50 5.80 6.13 -1.10
N GLY A 51 6.06 7.43 -1.20
CA GLY A 51 5.47 8.48 -0.37
C GLY A 51 6.38 9.28 0.58
N GLY A 52 7.70 9.07 0.62
CA GLY A 52 8.48 9.47 1.82
C GLY A 52 9.44 10.67 1.78
N ARG A 53 9.53 11.50 0.74
CA ARG A 53 10.61 12.53 0.65
C ARG A 53 10.24 13.99 0.87
N ARG A 54 8.98 14.30 1.15
CA ARG A 54 8.59 15.67 1.50
C ARG A 54 7.68 15.62 2.72
N PRO A 55 7.95 16.36 3.81
CA PRO A 55 6.86 16.77 4.68
C PRO A 55 5.82 17.39 3.74
N PRO A 56 4.56 16.94 3.74
CA PRO A 56 3.54 17.63 2.97
C PRO A 56 3.60 19.08 3.40
N ALA A 57 4.01 19.97 2.49
CA ALA A 57 3.92 21.39 2.75
C ALA A 57 2.48 21.62 3.21
N PRO A 58 2.23 22.27 4.36
CA PRO A 58 0.87 22.44 4.84
C PRO A 58 0.09 23.11 3.73
N MET A 59 -0.84 22.35 3.12
CA MET A 59 -1.69 22.87 2.08
C MET A 59 -2.54 23.92 2.78
N LYS A 60 -2.12 25.18 2.71
CA LYS A 60 -2.95 26.31 3.11
C LYS A 60 -4.19 26.23 2.23
N HIS A 61 -5.27 25.65 2.75
CA HIS A 61 -6.58 25.62 2.12
C HIS A 61 -7.09 27.06 2.02
N ARG A 62 -6.66 27.75 0.97
CA ARG A 62 -7.25 29.01 0.50
C ARG A 62 -8.77 28.89 0.23
N GLY A 63 -9.30 27.66 0.25
CA GLY A 63 -10.73 27.34 0.16
C GLY A 63 -11.53 27.37 1.47
N THR A 64 -10.91 27.53 2.66
CA THR A 64 -11.69 27.55 3.92
C THR A 64 -12.68 28.72 3.96
N TRP A 65 -12.30 29.89 3.43
CA TRP A 65 -13.19 31.06 3.34
C TRP A 65 -14.39 30.83 2.41
N GLY A 66 -14.22 30.02 1.35
CA GLY A 66 -15.32 29.66 0.45
C GLY A 66 -16.37 28.80 1.15
N THR A 67 -15.95 27.80 1.92
CA THR A 67 -16.85 26.96 2.71
C THR A 67 -17.56 27.78 3.80
N VAL A 68 -16.85 28.70 4.47
CA VAL A 68 -17.44 29.60 5.46
C VAL A 68 -18.52 30.50 4.84
N ALA A 69 -18.24 31.11 3.68
CA ALA A 69 -19.22 31.94 2.98
C ALA A 69 -20.46 31.15 2.53
N LEU A 70 -20.26 29.90 2.05
CA LEU A 70 -21.36 29.02 1.67
C LEU A 70 -22.27 28.67 2.86
N ILE A 71 -21.68 28.28 4.00
CA ILE A 71 -22.43 27.97 5.21
C ILE A 71 -23.22 29.20 5.70
N ALA A 72 -22.59 30.37 5.73
CA ALA A 72 -23.25 31.62 6.12
C ALA A 72 -24.45 31.95 5.21
N CYS A 73 -24.30 31.74 3.90
CA CYS A 73 -25.38 31.94 2.92
C CYS A 73 -26.56 30.98 3.16
N ILE A 74 -26.29 29.69 3.42
CA ILE A 74 -27.34 28.70 3.69
C ILE A 74 -28.12 29.07 4.97
N ILE A 75 -27.43 29.44 6.04
CA ILE A 75 -28.06 29.87 7.30
C ILE A 75 -28.97 31.08 7.05
N LEU A 76 -28.49 32.06 6.29
CA LEU A 76 -29.28 33.25 5.94
C LEU A 76 -30.57 32.88 5.19
N LEU A 77 -30.49 31.99 4.21
CA LEU A 77 -31.67 31.53 3.45
C LEU A 77 -32.69 30.83 4.33
N ILE A 78 -32.23 30.00 5.28
CA ILE A 78 -33.12 29.33 6.24
C ILE A 78 -33.84 30.36 7.12
N LEU A 79 -33.11 31.33 7.67
CA LEU A 79 -33.70 32.38 8.51
C LEU A 79 -34.71 33.24 7.74
N VAL A 80 -34.40 33.60 6.49
CA VAL A 80 -35.33 34.33 5.61
C VAL A 80 -36.57 33.49 5.31
N GLY A 81 -36.42 32.18 5.05
CA GLY A 81 -37.53 31.27 4.85
C GLY A 81 -38.47 31.21 6.05
N ILE A 82 -37.90 31.03 7.26
CA ILE A 82 -38.67 31.04 8.51
C ILE A 82 -39.36 32.40 8.73
N ALA A 83 -38.69 33.51 8.44
CA ALA A 83 -39.26 34.84 8.63
C ALA A 83 -40.41 35.16 7.64
N LEU A 84 -40.30 34.68 6.39
CA LEU A 84 -41.32 34.90 5.35
C LEU A 84 -42.49 33.90 5.45
N PHE A 85 -42.24 32.69 5.99
CA PHE A 85 -43.21 31.61 6.15
C PHE A 85 -43.16 31.06 7.58
N PRO A 86 -43.66 31.81 8.58
CA PRO A 86 -43.66 31.39 9.97
C PRO A 86 -44.63 30.24 10.26
#